data_AF-A0A0R3TE70-F1
#
_entry.id   AF-A0A0R3TE70-F1
#
_cell.length_a   1.000
_cell.length_b   1.000
_cell.length_c   1.000
_cell.angle_alpha   90.00
_cell.angle_beta   90.00
_cell.angle_gamma   90.00
#
_symmetry.space_group_name_H-M   'P 1'
#
loop_
_entity.id
_entity.type
_entity.pdbx_description
1 polymer ?
#
loop_
_entity_poly.entity_id
_entity_poly.type
_entity_poly.pdbx_seq_one_letter_code
_entity_poly.pdbx_strand_id
1 'polypeptide(L)'
;MTPIVVKVAYDGGSTTSTSVSSMDVLDRQELNRQLGLTGSDKAGTFLSTILESEPNTSISALISTADLQDDADETPSEIITDVMESVKQAYGNTNANANSYTESTLFAKATATALHTDWPLNSMCMRLLGDLWNVSWEIRHGAASGLRELLAFPQHTRHAGTKNGTMEAENRTANRIYLEDIIVRVLCTLAVDQFSDFASDLVVAPVRQTAAQLLGVLCLHLEVEQVRLVVGH
;
A
#
# COMPACT_ATOMS: atom_id res chain seq x y z
N MET A 1 29.00 -25.48 11.46
CA MET A 1 28.26 -25.38 10.19
C MET A 1 28.63 -24.05 9.56
N THR A 2 29.57 -24.10 8.62
CA THR A 2 30.13 -22.98 7.87
C THR A 2 29.44 -22.87 6.50
N PRO A 3 29.20 -21.67 5.98
CA PRO A 3 28.52 -21.50 4.70
C PRO A 3 29.42 -21.87 3.53
N ILE A 4 28.84 -22.52 2.53
CA ILE A 4 29.47 -22.92 1.28
C ILE A 4 29.63 -21.67 0.40
N VAL A 5 30.87 -21.29 0.13
CA VAL A 5 31.24 -20.26 -0.86
C VAL A 5 31.53 -20.97 -2.18
N VAL A 6 30.71 -20.73 -3.20
CA VAL A 6 30.97 -21.21 -4.55
C VAL A 6 32.00 -20.27 -5.20
N LYS A 7 33.23 -20.77 -5.35
CA LYS A 7 34.35 -20.09 -5.99
C LYS A 7 34.24 -20.31 -7.50
N VAL A 8 33.83 -19.29 -8.26
CA VAL A 8 33.93 -19.32 -9.73
C VAL A 8 35.35 -18.90 -10.10
N ALA A 9 36.08 -19.82 -10.72
CA ALA A 9 37.42 -19.58 -11.24
C ALA A 9 37.34 -18.68 -12.48
N TYR A 10 38.05 -17.55 -12.45
CA TYR A 10 38.38 -16.80 -13.67
C TYR A 10 39.77 -17.25 -14.12
N ASP A 11 39.80 -17.96 -15.25
CA ASP A 11 41.02 -18.29 -15.97
C ASP A 11 41.47 -17.06 -16.78
N GLY A 12 42.78 -16.80 -16.76
CA GLY A 12 43.40 -15.66 -17.41
C GLY A 12 43.67 -15.95 -18.89
N GLY A 13 43.10 -15.14 -19.78
CA GLY A 13 43.40 -15.18 -21.22
C GLY A 13 43.33 -13.78 -21.82
N SER A 14 44.41 -13.37 -22.48
CA SER A 14 44.68 -12.02 -22.98
C SER A 14 43.83 -11.59 -24.19
N THR A 15 43.29 -10.37 -24.11
CA THR A 15 43.13 -9.35 -25.18
C THR A 15 42.77 -9.78 -26.61
N THR A 16 41.54 -9.46 -27.03
CA THR A 16 41.26 -8.80 -28.32
C THR A 16 40.02 -7.91 -28.15
N SER A 17 40.21 -6.59 -28.29
CA SER A 17 39.15 -5.59 -28.27
C SER A 17 38.32 -5.70 -29.55
N THR A 18 37.02 -5.96 -29.42
CA THR A 18 36.05 -5.69 -30.49
C THR A 18 34.84 -5.03 -29.84
N SER A 19 34.72 -3.73 -30.07
CA SER A 19 33.63 -2.89 -29.62
C SER A 19 32.33 -3.34 -30.28
N VAL A 20 31.42 -3.89 -29.48
CA VAL A 20 30.01 -4.04 -29.86
C VAL A 20 29.22 -3.02 -29.04
N SER A 21 28.46 -2.20 -29.75
CA SER A 21 27.70 -1.04 -29.29
C SER A 21 26.67 -1.39 -28.22
N SER A 22 26.88 -0.86 -27.02
CA SER A 22 25.87 -0.74 -25.96
C SER A 22 24.73 0.14 -26.46
N MET A 23 23.56 -0.46 -26.69
CA MET A 23 22.29 0.27 -26.81
C MET A 23 21.75 0.59 -25.41
N ASP A 24 21.41 1.87 -25.23
CA ASP A 24 20.59 2.51 -24.20
C ASP A 24 20.90 2.24 -22.72
N VAL A 25 22.01 2.82 -22.26
CA VAL A 25 21.99 3.49 -20.94
C VAL A 25 21.54 4.92 -21.22
N LEU A 26 20.29 5.25 -20.87
CA LEU A 26 19.80 6.63 -20.89
C LEU A 26 20.69 7.45 -19.95
N ASP A 27 21.61 8.21 -20.52
CA ASP A 27 22.51 9.07 -19.77
C ASP A 27 21.70 10.22 -19.16
N ARG A 28 21.35 10.06 -17.88
CA ARG A 28 20.65 11.07 -17.07
C ARG A 28 21.33 12.44 -17.14
N GLN A 29 22.65 12.49 -17.34
CA GLN A 29 23.37 13.76 -17.47
C GLN A 29 23.06 14.45 -18.78
N GLU A 30 23.00 13.70 -19.89
CA GLU A 30 22.59 14.21 -21.20
C GLU A 30 21.13 14.65 -21.20
N LEU A 31 20.25 13.92 -20.52
CA LEU A 31 18.83 14.27 -20.39
C LEU A 31 18.64 15.55 -19.56
N ASN A 32 19.37 15.69 -18.45
CA ASN A 32 19.39 16.92 -17.64
C ASN A 32 20.01 18.10 -18.39
N ARG A 33 20.99 17.86 -19.26
CA ARG A 33 21.56 18.87 -20.17
C ARG A 33 20.54 19.31 -21.21
N GLN A 34 19.78 18.37 -21.79
CA GLN A 34 18.72 18.66 -22.76
C GLN A 34 17.54 19.42 -22.14
N LEU A 35 17.17 19.09 -20.90
CA LEU A 35 16.14 19.81 -20.13
C LEU A 35 16.60 21.17 -19.60
N GLY A 36 17.89 21.51 -19.77
CA GLY A 36 18.44 22.76 -19.27
C GLY A 36 18.44 22.84 -17.74
N LEU A 37 18.65 21.72 -17.04
CA LEU A 37 18.74 21.67 -15.58
C LEU A 37 20.19 21.80 -15.07
N THR A 38 21.17 21.72 -15.96
CA THR A 38 22.61 21.82 -15.65
C THR A 38 23.33 22.77 -16.61
N GLY A 39 23.93 23.83 -16.07
CA GLY A 39 24.67 24.87 -16.82
C GLY A 39 24.14 26.27 -16.48
N SER A 40 25.01 27.17 -15.99
CA SER A 40 24.58 28.46 -15.40
C SER A 40 23.88 29.40 -16.37
N ASP A 41 24.05 29.22 -17.67
CA ASP A 41 23.69 30.26 -18.65
C ASP A 41 22.38 29.97 -19.40
N LYS A 42 21.77 28.80 -19.20
CA LYS A 42 20.50 28.40 -19.87
C LYS A 42 19.57 27.58 -18.98
N ALA A 43 19.69 27.73 -17.66
CA ALA A 43 18.81 27.04 -16.73
C ALA A 43 17.35 27.53 -16.90
N GLY A 44 16.44 26.62 -17.25
CA GLY A 44 15.00 26.93 -17.35
C GLY A 44 14.52 27.54 -18.68
N THR A 45 15.40 27.77 -19.66
CA THR A 45 15.01 28.35 -20.98
C THR A 45 14.05 27.44 -21.76
N PHE A 46 14.19 26.12 -21.62
CA PHE A 46 13.31 25.16 -22.27
C PHE A 46 11.88 25.21 -21.70
N LEU A 47 11.76 25.23 -20.37
CA LEU A 47 10.46 25.36 -19.71
C LEU A 47 9.82 26.72 -20.00
N SER A 48 10.61 27.80 -20.06
CA SER A 48 10.07 29.12 -20.41
C SER A 48 9.54 29.16 -21.85
N THR A 49 10.27 28.58 -22.82
CA THR A 49 9.79 28.51 -24.21
C THR A 49 8.52 27.66 -24.36
N ILE A 50 8.39 26.57 -23.60
CA ILE A 50 7.16 25.75 -23.59
C ILE A 50 5.99 26.52 -22.97
N LEU A 51 6.20 27.15 -21.81
CA LEU A 51 5.17 27.96 -21.14
C LEU A 51 4.73 29.17 -21.99
N GLU A 52 5.65 29.75 -22.76
CA GLU A 52 5.34 30.82 -23.74
C GLU A 52 4.55 30.31 -24.94
N SER A 53 4.75 29.05 -25.36
CA SER A 53 4.02 28.44 -26.47
C SER A 53 2.59 27.99 -26.10
N GLU A 54 2.31 27.80 -24.82
CA GLU A 54 1.03 27.29 -24.30
C GLU A 54 0.45 28.21 -23.21
N PRO A 55 -0.22 29.32 -23.58
CA PRO A 55 -0.65 30.37 -22.64
C PRO A 55 -1.68 29.89 -21.59
N ASN A 56 -2.36 28.78 -21.86
CA ASN A 56 -3.34 28.16 -20.93
C ASN A 56 -2.68 27.42 -19.76
N THR A 57 -1.35 27.28 -19.76
CA THR A 57 -0.59 26.62 -18.68
C THR A 57 0.03 27.63 -17.71
N SER A 58 -0.18 28.93 -17.95
CA SER A 58 0.31 29.98 -17.07
C SER A 58 -0.25 29.81 -15.66
N ILE A 59 0.62 29.91 -14.64
CA ILE A 59 0.24 29.76 -13.22
C ILE A 59 -0.90 30.72 -12.85
N SER A 60 -0.95 31.91 -13.48
CA SER A 60 -2.01 32.90 -13.30
C SER A 60 -3.40 32.44 -13.76
N ALA A 61 -3.48 31.38 -14.58
CA ALA A 61 -4.73 30.75 -15.01
C ALA A 61 -5.11 29.56 -14.11
N LEU A 62 -4.17 29.02 -13.33
CA LEU A 62 -4.37 27.87 -12.43
C LEU A 62 -4.62 28.29 -10.97
N ILE A 63 -4.15 29.47 -10.56
CA ILE A 63 -4.33 30.05 -9.23
C ILE A 63 -4.98 31.41 -9.41
N SER A 64 -6.22 31.55 -8.94
CA SER A 64 -6.94 32.82 -8.96
C SER A 64 -6.40 33.74 -7.86
N THR A 65 -6.45 35.05 -8.06
CA THR A 65 -6.10 36.01 -7.00
C THR A 65 -7.00 35.89 -5.77
N ALA A 66 -8.18 35.28 -5.93
CA ALA A 66 -9.07 34.92 -4.82
C ALA A 66 -8.49 33.80 -3.92
N ASP A 67 -7.64 32.92 -4.46
CA ASP A 67 -6.99 31.85 -3.69
C ASP A 67 -5.81 32.38 -2.85
N LEU A 68 -5.40 33.62 -3.10
CA LEU A 68 -4.33 34.33 -2.38
C LEU A 68 -4.87 35.38 -1.41
N GLN A 69 -6.19 35.50 -1.28
CA GLN A 69 -6.82 36.35 -0.28
C GLN A 69 -6.71 35.64 1.08
N ASP A 70 -5.76 36.08 1.90
CA ASP A 70 -5.74 35.77 3.33
C ASP A 70 -6.86 36.61 3.97
N ASP A 71 -7.95 35.97 4.40
CA ASP A 71 -9.06 36.62 5.10
C ASP A 71 -8.59 37.10 6.49
N ALA A 72 -7.80 38.17 6.48
CA ALA A 72 -7.26 38.83 7.66
C ALA A 72 -8.25 39.87 8.23
N ASP A 73 -9.54 39.52 8.34
CA ASP A 73 -10.49 40.33 9.12
C ASP A 73 -11.72 39.54 9.61
N GLU A 74 -11.50 38.44 10.33
CA GLU A 74 -12.41 38.03 11.41
C GLU A 74 -11.55 37.55 12.57
N THR A 75 -11.55 38.29 13.68
CA THR A 75 -10.88 37.90 14.93
C THR A 75 -11.44 36.59 15.48
N PRO A 76 -10.68 35.49 15.56
CA PRO A 76 -11.05 34.34 16.37
C PRO A 76 -10.25 34.42 17.67
N SER A 77 -10.98 34.32 18.77
CA SER A 77 -10.50 34.37 20.15
C SER A 77 -9.26 33.51 20.35
N GLU A 78 -8.29 34.03 21.12
CA GLU A 78 -7.11 33.31 21.60
C GLU A 78 -7.47 31.90 22.10
N ILE A 79 -7.14 30.89 21.31
CA ILE A 79 -6.85 29.55 21.81
C ILE A 79 -5.44 29.22 21.31
N ILE A 80 -4.44 29.85 21.93
CA ILE A 80 -3.09 29.30 21.94
C ILE A 80 -3.15 28.09 22.87
N THR A 81 -3.61 26.96 22.34
CA THR A 81 -3.19 25.68 22.91
C THR A 81 -1.78 25.46 22.42
N ASP A 82 -0.81 25.61 23.32
CA ASP A 82 0.57 25.25 23.04
C ASP A 82 0.56 23.77 22.59
N VAL A 83 0.80 23.58 21.30
CA VAL A 83 0.76 22.27 20.63
C VAL A 83 1.73 21.32 21.36
N MET A 84 2.82 21.83 21.91
CA MET A 84 3.76 21.04 22.69
C MET A 84 3.19 20.57 24.03
N GLU A 85 2.40 21.39 24.72
CA GLU A 85 1.73 21.03 25.98
C GLU A 85 0.61 20.02 25.73
N SER A 86 -0.17 20.19 24.65
CA SER A 86 -1.21 19.25 24.21
C SER A 86 -0.63 17.89 23.81
N VAL A 87 0.50 17.88 23.09
CA VAL A 87 1.22 16.66 22.75
C VAL A 87 1.81 16.00 24.00
N LYS A 88 2.37 16.78 24.93
CA LYS A 88 2.86 16.26 26.23
C LYS A 88 1.75 15.64 27.06
N GLN A 89 0.56 16.25 27.10
CA GLN A 89 -0.61 15.68 27.77
C GLN A 89 -1.09 14.40 27.10
N ALA A 90 -1.09 14.34 25.76
CA ALA A 90 -1.46 13.14 25.02
C ALA A 90 -0.52 11.96 25.33
N TYR A 91 0.80 12.21 25.41
CA TYR A 91 1.81 11.20 25.79
C TYR A 91 1.81 10.88 27.30
N GLY A 92 1.52 11.86 28.16
CA GLY A 92 1.40 11.67 29.61
C GLY A 92 0.19 10.80 29.98
N ASN A 93 -0.93 10.98 29.29
CA ASN A 93 -2.14 10.18 29.48
C ASN A 93 -1.97 8.72 28.99
N THR A 94 -1.08 8.47 28.02
CA THR A 94 -0.77 7.09 27.58
C THR A 94 0.03 6.32 28.62
N ASN A 95 0.89 7.00 29.39
CA ASN A 95 1.70 6.37 30.43
C ASN A 95 0.96 6.18 31.77
N ALA A 96 -0.10 6.95 32.03
CA ALA A 96 -0.98 6.75 33.19
C ALA A 96 -1.99 5.60 32.98
N ASN A 97 -2.28 5.24 31.73
CA ASN A 97 -3.19 4.16 31.36
C ASN A 97 -2.45 2.88 30.91
N ALA A 98 -1.23 2.67 31.42
CA ALA A 98 -0.44 1.46 31.21
C ALA A 98 -0.97 0.24 32.01
N ASN A 99 -2.27 0.18 32.29
CA ASN A 99 -2.92 -1.01 32.82
C ASN A 99 -4.30 -1.20 32.15
N SER A 100 -4.39 -2.30 31.38
CA SER A 100 -5.57 -2.91 30.76
C SER A 100 -5.88 -2.56 29.29
N TYR A 101 -5.20 -3.30 28.41
CA TYR A 101 -5.70 -3.91 27.17
C TYR A 101 -7.18 -3.71 26.83
N THR A 102 -7.48 -2.83 25.87
CA THR A 102 -8.84 -2.70 25.29
C THR A 102 -8.87 -2.80 23.77
N GLU A 103 -7.77 -2.48 23.06
CA GLU A 103 -7.67 -2.73 21.61
C GLU A 103 -7.61 -4.23 21.28
N SER A 104 -6.92 -5.01 22.13
CA SER A 104 -6.89 -6.47 22.05
C SER A 104 -8.29 -7.07 22.15
N THR A 105 -9.22 -6.43 22.85
CA THR A 105 -10.56 -6.95 23.14
C THR A 105 -11.54 -6.73 21.98
N LEU A 106 -11.41 -5.62 21.23
CA LEU A 106 -12.19 -5.36 20.02
C LEU A 106 -11.69 -6.20 18.84
N PHE A 107 -10.36 -6.27 18.65
CA PHE A 107 -9.75 -7.18 17.68
C PHE A 107 -10.07 -8.64 18.05
N ALA A 108 -9.99 -9.02 19.33
CA ALA A 108 -10.39 -10.34 19.79
C ALA A 108 -11.89 -10.59 19.65
N LYS A 109 -12.77 -9.59 19.76
CA LYS A 109 -14.21 -9.76 19.57
C LYS A 109 -14.59 -9.96 18.10
N ALA A 110 -14.03 -9.15 17.19
CA ALA A 110 -14.19 -9.34 15.74
C ALA A 110 -13.58 -10.68 15.28
N THR A 111 -12.40 -11.03 15.82
CA THR A 111 -11.73 -12.31 15.60
C THR A 111 -12.51 -13.48 16.23
N ALA A 112 -13.15 -13.30 17.39
CA ALA A 112 -13.96 -14.32 18.07
C ALA A 112 -15.23 -14.68 17.29
N THR A 113 -15.87 -13.71 16.64
CA THR A 113 -17.00 -13.99 15.73
C THR A 113 -16.57 -14.76 14.48
N ALA A 114 -15.34 -14.54 14.00
CA ALA A 114 -14.77 -15.27 12.86
C ALA A 114 -14.07 -16.60 13.25
N LEU A 115 -13.88 -16.86 14.55
CA LEU A 115 -13.24 -18.07 15.09
C LEU A 115 -14.16 -19.29 15.08
N HIS A 116 -15.48 -19.09 15.21
CA HIS A 116 -16.43 -20.20 15.28
C HIS A 116 -16.97 -20.52 13.89
N THR A 117 -16.11 -21.01 13.00
CA THR A 117 -16.51 -21.55 11.69
C THR A 117 -16.04 -22.99 11.62
N ASP A 118 -16.79 -23.83 10.93
CA ASP A 118 -16.39 -25.23 10.70
C ASP A 118 -15.55 -25.38 9.41
N TRP A 119 -15.16 -24.25 8.80
CA TRP A 119 -14.35 -24.24 7.60
C TRP A 119 -12.91 -24.68 7.90
N PRO A 120 -12.41 -25.78 7.30
CA PRO A 120 -11.10 -26.36 7.67
C PRO A 120 -9.91 -25.42 7.49
N LEU A 121 -10.00 -24.50 6.53
CA LEU A 121 -8.94 -23.55 6.20
C LEU A 121 -8.98 -22.27 7.05
N ASN A 122 -9.96 -22.13 7.94
CA ASN A 122 -10.16 -20.92 8.74
C ASN A 122 -8.91 -20.55 9.55
N SER A 123 -8.27 -21.53 10.19
CA SER A 123 -7.07 -21.28 10.99
C SER A 123 -5.92 -20.71 10.16
N MET A 124 -5.70 -21.27 8.96
CA MET A 124 -4.69 -20.76 8.03
C MET A 124 -5.05 -19.37 7.52
N CYS A 125 -6.31 -19.15 7.14
CA CYS A 125 -6.80 -17.85 6.68
C CYS A 125 -6.62 -16.77 7.75
N MET A 126 -7.05 -17.04 8.99
CA MET A 126 -6.94 -16.10 10.11
C MET A 126 -5.48 -15.75 10.44
N ARG A 127 -4.58 -16.74 10.34
CA ARG A 127 -3.15 -16.49 10.53
C ARG A 127 -2.59 -15.54 9.46
N LEU A 128 -2.89 -15.80 8.19
CA LEU A 128 -2.44 -14.94 7.10
C LEU A 128 -3.06 -13.53 7.19
N LEU A 129 -4.33 -13.42 7.58
CA LEU A 129 -4.98 -12.12 7.82
C LEU A 129 -4.31 -11.33 8.94
N GLY A 130 -3.84 -12.01 10.00
CA GLY A 130 -3.04 -11.35 11.05
C GLY A 130 -1.68 -10.88 10.54
N ASP A 131 -1.06 -11.66 9.65
CA ASP A 131 0.25 -11.35 9.08
C ASP A 131 0.22 -10.21 8.04
N LEU A 132 -0.96 -9.80 7.54
CA LEU A 132 -1.12 -8.66 6.61
C LEU A 132 -0.64 -7.32 7.19
N TRP A 133 -0.62 -7.17 8.52
CA TRP A 133 -0.17 -5.95 9.20
C TRP A 133 1.11 -6.14 10.01
N ASN A 134 1.89 -7.17 9.67
CA ASN A 134 3.20 -7.37 10.29
C ASN A 134 4.16 -6.20 9.96
N VAL A 135 5.06 -5.86 10.88
CA VAL A 135 6.08 -4.82 10.66
C VAL A 135 7.03 -5.14 9.51
N SER A 136 7.35 -6.42 9.32
CA SER A 136 8.19 -6.91 8.23
C SER A 136 7.39 -7.01 6.93
N TRP A 137 7.82 -6.27 5.90
CA TRP A 137 7.14 -6.24 4.61
C TRP A 137 7.16 -7.60 3.92
N GLU A 138 8.19 -8.42 4.17
CA GLU A 138 8.32 -9.78 3.64
C GLU A 138 7.20 -10.68 4.15
N ILE A 139 6.82 -10.52 5.42
CA ILE A 139 5.71 -11.26 6.04
C ILE A 139 4.39 -10.77 5.45
N ARG A 140 4.18 -9.45 5.31
CA ARG A 140 2.97 -8.90 4.69
C ARG A 140 2.80 -9.37 3.24
N HIS A 141 3.88 -9.35 2.46
CA HIS A 141 3.90 -9.82 1.08
C HIS A 141 3.60 -11.33 0.99
N GLY A 142 4.21 -12.14 1.85
CA GLY A 142 3.94 -13.57 1.96
C GLY A 142 2.50 -13.86 2.36
N ALA A 143 1.94 -13.10 3.29
CA ALA A 143 0.56 -13.20 3.73
C ALA A 143 -0.43 -12.90 2.59
N ALA A 144 -0.23 -11.78 1.88
CA ALA A 144 -1.05 -11.41 0.73
C ALA A 144 -0.96 -12.46 -0.40
N SER A 145 0.25 -12.97 -0.67
CA SER A 145 0.46 -14.05 -1.65
C SER A 145 -0.27 -15.33 -1.24
N GLY A 146 -0.13 -15.74 0.02
CA GLY A 146 -0.77 -16.95 0.55
C GLY A 146 -2.30 -16.86 0.54
N LEU A 147 -2.86 -15.70 0.91
CA LEU A 147 -4.31 -15.46 0.83
C LEU A 147 -4.81 -15.50 -0.60
N ARG A 148 -4.06 -14.95 -1.56
CA ARG A 148 -4.45 -14.94 -2.97
C ARG A 148 -4.61 -16.35 -3.49
N GLU A 149 -3.67 -17.24 -3.20
CA GLU A 149 -3.75 -18.64 -3.62
C GLU A 149 -4.80 -19.43 -2.84
N LEU A 150 -4.92 -19.20 -1.52
CA LEU A 150 -5.91 -19.86 -0.68
C LEU A 150 -7.35 -19.56 -1.13
N LEU A 151 -7.59 -18.33 -1.56
CA LEU A 151 -8.91 -17.83 -1.94
C LEU A 151 -9.14 -17.83 -3.46
N ALA A 152 -8.19 -18.33 -4.27
CA ALA A 152 -8.30 -18.31 -5.73
C ALA A 152 -9.47 -19.15 -6.27
N PHE A 153 -9.83 -20.24 -5.58
CA PHE A 153 -10.76 -21.22 -6.11
C PHE A 153 -12.12 -21.18 -5.40
N PRO A 154 -13.24 -20.91 -6.12
CA PRO A 154 -14.58 -20.82 -5.54
C PRO A 154 -15.03 -22.05 -4.76
N GLN A 155 -14.54 -23.24 -5.14
CA GLN A 155 -14.85 -24.50 -4.46
C GLN A 155 -14.43 -24.51 -2.98
N HIS A 156 -13.35 -23.82 -2.63
CA HIS A 156 -12.87 -23.73 -1.25
C HIS A 156 -13.50 -22.54 -0.52
N THR A 157 -13.67 -21.43 -1.23
CA THR A 157 -14.15 -20.15 -0.68
C THR A 157 -15.67 -20.14 -0.43
N ARG A 158 -16.47 -20.92 -1.18
CA ARG A 158 -17.94 -21.02 -1.01
C ARG A 158 -18.38 -21.40 0.41
N HIS A 159 -17.53 -22.12 1.14
CA HIS A 159 -17.82 -22.60 2.48
C HIS A 159 -17.09 -21.81 3.57
N ALA A 160 -16.34 -20.75 3.21
CA ALA A 160 -15.69 -19.89 4.18
C ALA A 160 -16.74 -19.26 5.12
N GLY A 161 -16.46 -19.18 6.41
CA GLY A 161 -17.41 -18.62 7.38
C GLY A 161 -18.61 -19.51 7.76
N THR A 162 -18.78 -20.68 7.14
CA THR A 162 -19.95 -21.54 7.37
C THR A 162 -19.86 -22.35 8.66
N LYS A 163 -21.03 -22.77 9.19
CA LYS A 163 -21.17 -23.65 10.35
C LYS A 163 -21.97 -24.90 9.96
N ASN A 164 -21.67 -26.02 10.60
CA ASN A 164 -22.38 -27.27 10.45
C ASN A 164 -23.73 -27.20 11.19
N GLY A 165 -24.78 -27.75 10.57
CA GLY A 165 -26.12 -27.81 11.16
C GLY A 165 -26.96 -26.54 11.09
N THR A 166 -26.47 -25.47 10.46
CA THR A 166 -27.22 -24.24 10.17
C THR A 166 -27.92 -24.31 8.82
N MET A 167 -28.92 -23.44 8.60
CA MET A 167 -29.65 -23.41 7.33
C MET A 167 -28.76 -22.88 6.19
N GLU A 168 -28.97 -23.36 4.96
CA GLU A 168 -28.19 -22.94 3.79
C GLU A 168 -28.24 -21.40 3.57
N ALA A 169 -29.39 -20.78 3.82
CA ALA A 169 -29.54 -19.32 3.72
C ALA A 169 -28.69 -18.58 4.75
N GLU A 170 -28.64 -19.06 6.00
CA GLU A 170 -27.79 -18.49 7.05
C GLU A 170 -26.31 -18.67 6.72
N ASN A 171 -25.92 -19.82 6.19
CA ASN A 171 -24.55 -20.09 5.76
C ASN A 171 -24.12 -19.20 4.57
N ARG A 172 -25.03 -18.90 3.63
CA ARG A 172 -24.76 -17.91 2.58
C ARG A 172 -24.50 -16.53 3.16
N THR A 173 -25.33 -16.08 4.11
CA THR A 173 -25.13 -14.79 4.79
C THR A 173 -23.83 -14.77 5.59
N ALA A 174 -23.50 -15.85 6.29
CA ALA A 174 -22.24 -15.97 7.05
C ALA A 174 -21.01 -15.94 6.13
N ASN A 175 -21.07 -16.63 4.99
CA ASN A 175 -20.02 -16.60 3.98
C ASN A 175 -19.81 -15.19 3.42
N ARG A 176 -20.91 -14.50 3.10
CA ARG A 176 -20.87 -13.11 2.63
C ARG A 176 -20.17 -12.19 3.62
N ILE A 177 -20.58 -12.21 4.89
CA ILE A 177 -19.98 -11.40 5.96
C ILE A 177 -18.50 -11.73 6.14
N TYR A 178 -18.13 -13.01 6.05
CA TYR A 178 -16.75 -13.46 6.18
C TYR A 178 -15.85 -12.92 5.05
N LEU A 179 -16.33 -12.93 3.80
CA LEU A 179 -15.59 -12.39 2.67
C LEU A 179 -15.50 -10.86 2.71
N GLU A 180 -16.57 -10.18 3.12
CA GLU A 180 -16.57 -8.74 3.32
C GLU A 180 -15.52 -8.31 4.36
N ASP A 181 -15.38 -9.04 5.49
CA ASP A 181 -14.31 -8.78 6.47
C ASP A 181 -12.93 -8.89 5.82
N ILE A 182 -12.66 -9.96 5.07
CA ILE A 182 -11.38 -10.14 4.37
C ILE A 182 -11.09 -8.96 3.43
N ILE A 183 -12.08 -8.56 2.64
CA ILE A 183 -11.94 -7.46 1.67
C ILE A 183 -11.60 -6.16 2.37
N VAL A 184 -12.30 -5.82 3.46
CA VAL A 184 -12.01 -4.61 4.24
C VAL A 184 -10.57 -4.63 4.74
N ARG A 185 -10.07 -5.76 5.25
CA ARG A 185 -8.67 -5.88 5.70
C ARG A 185 -7.66 -5.69 4.57
N VAL A 186 -7.96 -6.22 3.38
CA VAL A 186 -7.13 -6.05 2.18
C VAL A 186 -7.14 -4.60 1.70
N LEU A 187 -8.30 -3.93 1.70
CA LEU A 187 -8.43 -2.50 1.39
C LEU A 187 -7.64 -1.64 2.40
N CYS A 188 -7.75 -1.94 3.69
CA CYS A 188 -6.93 -1.29 4.71
C CYS A 188 -5.43 -1.51 4.47
N THR A 189 -5.03 -2.71 4.04
CA THR A 189 -3.63 -3.00 3.70
C THR A 189 -3.16 -2.15 2.52
N LEU A 190 -3.99 -1.97 1.49
CA LEU A 190 -3.69 -1.09 0.36
C LEU A 190 -3.53 0.38 0.78
N ALA A 191 -4.39 0.85 1.70
CA ALA A 191 -4.36 2.23 2.18
C ALA A 191 -3.17 2.52 3.12
N VAL A 192 -2.81 1.57 3.99
CA VAL A 192 -1.82 1.78 5.05
C VAL A 192 -0.41 1.39 4.64
N ASP A 193 -0.21 0.47 3.70
CA ASP A 193 1.14 0.01 3.34
C ASP A 193 1.96 1.09 2.62
N GLN A 194 2.96 1.64 3.31
CA GLN A 194 3.87 2.67 2.80
C GLN A 194 5.19 2.11 2.25
N PHE A 195 5.37 0.79 2.19
CA PHE A 195 6.63 0.22 1.75
C PHE A 195 6.82 0.43 0.25
N SER A 196 7.97 0.97 -0.13
CA SER A 196 8.39 1.15 -1.51
C SER A 196 9.88 0.81 -1.61
N ASP A 197 10.23 -0.05 -2.55
CA ASP A 197 11.60 -0.38 -2.90
C ASP A 197 12.04 0.48 -4.08
N PHE A 198 13.23 1.07 -3.98
CA PHE A 198 13.79 2.00 -4.95
C PHE A 198 15.04 1.42 -5.64
N ALA A 199 15.27 0.11 -5.53
CA ALA A 199 16.38 -0.55 -6.20
C ALA A 199 16.21 -0.49 -7.73
N SER A 200 17.25 -0.02 -8.43
CA SER A 200 17.39 -0.10 -9.90
C SER A 200 16.37 0.75 -10.69
N ASP A 201 16.31 2.05 -10.37
CA ASP A 201 15.56 3.10 -11.11
C ASP A 201 14.03 2.91 -11.23
N LEU A 202 13.48 1.82 -10.71
CA LEU A 202 12.06 1.56 -10.63
C LEU A 202 11.58 1.61 -9.18
N VAL A 203 10.43 2.25 -8.96
CA VAL A 203 9.75 2.21 -7.66
C VAL A 203 8.82 1.02 -7.65
N VAL A 204 9.07 0.06 -6.79
CA VAL A 204 8.24 -1.14 -6.63
C VAL A 204 7.54 -1.10 -5.28
N ALA A 205 6.26 -1.45 -5.28
CA ALA A 205 5.45 -1.56 -4.07
C ALA A 205 4.95 -3.01 -3.93
N PRO A 206 5.82 -3.95 -3.52
CA PRO A 206 5.53 -5.39 -3.65
C PRO A 206 4.28 -5.81 -2.86
N VAL A 207 4.10 -5.26 -1.66
CA VAL A 207 2.92 -5.54 -0.83
C VAL A 207 1.66 -4.97 -1.47
N ARG A 208 1.66 -3.69 -1.88
CA ARG A 208 0.50 -3.05 -2.55
C ARG A 208 0.12 -3.76 -3.84
N GLN A 209 1.10 -4.12 -4.68
CA GLN A 209 0.85 -4.88 -5.91
C GLN A 209 0.17 -6.22 -5.63
N THR A 210 0.67 -6.95 -4.64
CA THR A 210 0.14 -8.28 -4.30
C THR A 210 -1.24 -8.18 -3.63
N ALA A 211 -1.44 -7.21 -2.75
CA ALA A 211 -2.73 -6.93 -2.12
C ALA A 211 -3.80 -6.54 -3.16
N ALA A 212 -3.43 -5.76 -4.19
CA ALA A 212 -4.34 -5.41 -5.28
C ALA A 212 -4.72 -6.64 -6.13
N GLN A 213 -3.76 -7.54 -6.39
CA GLN A 213 -4.06 -8.81 -7.06
C GLN A 213 -4.99 -9.71 -6.22
N LEU A 214 -4.74 -9.79 -4.90
CA LEU A 214 -5.63 -10.49 -3.96
C LEU A 214 -7.04 -9.90 -3.98
N LEU A 215 -7.18 -8.57 -3.98
CA LEU A 215 -8.48 -7.91 -4.11
C LEU A 215 -9.20 -8.31 -5.40
N GLY A 216 -8.47 -8.36 -6.53
CA GLY A 216 -9.00 -8.85 -7.80
C GLY A 216 -9.52 -10.29 -7.73
N VAL A 217 -8.80 -11.18 -7.03
CA VAL A 217 -9.25 -12.56 -6.77
C VAL A 217 -10.50 -12.60 -5.89
N LEU A 218 -10.55 -11.78 -4.84
CA LEU A 218 -11.70 -11.70 -3.94
C LEU A 218 -12.97 -11.28 -4.66
N CYS A 219 -12.87 -10.36 -5.62
CA CYS A 219 -13.99 -9.91 -6.45
C CYS A 219 -14.67 -11.03 -7.25
N LEU A 220 -13.99 -12.17 -7.50
CA LEU A 220 -14.58 -13.33 -8.18
C LEU A 220 -15.64 -14.05 -7.32
N HIS A 221 -15.65 -13.80 -6.00
CA HIS A 221 -16.58 -14.44 -5.06
C HIS A 221 -17.72 -13.53 -4.63
N LEU A 222 -17.79 -12.32 -5.18
CA LEU A 222 -18.75 -11.29 -4.79
C LEU A 222 -19.91 -11.19 -5.78
N GLU A 223 -21.07 -10.81 -5.26
CA GLU A 223 -22.19 -10.36 -6.09
C GLU A 223 -21.90 -8.97 -6.70
N VAL A 224 -22.57 -8.63 -7.80
CA VAL A 224 -22.34 -7.38 -8.55
C VAL A 224 -22.50 -6.15 -7.65
N GLU A 225 -23.47 -6.18 -6.74
CA GLU A 225 -23.74 -5.13 -5.77
C GLU A 225 -22.57 -4.93 -4.81
N GLN A 226 -21.92 -6.01 -4.38
CA GLN A 226 -20.77 -5.94 -3.49
C GLN A 226 -19.53 -5.43 -4.21
N VAL A 227 -19.31 -5.85 -5.45
CA VAL A 227 -18.21 -5.33 -6.29
C VAL A 227 -18.36 -3.82 -6.48
N ARG A 228 -19.59 -3.33 -6.67
CA ARG A 228 -19.87 -1.88 -6.76
C ARG A 228 -19.49 -1.11 -5.49
N LEU A 229 -19.72 -1.71 -4.31
CA LEU A 229 -19.29 -1.10 -3.05
C LEU A 229 -17.76 -1.02 -2.98
N VAL A 230 -17.05 -2.07 -3.38
CA VAL A 230 -15.58 -2.08 -3.40
C VAL A 230 -15.01 -1.02 -4.35
N VAL A 231 -15.62 -0.82 -5.53
CA VAL A 231 -15.17 0.17 -6.51
C VAL A 231 -15.50 1.61 -6.10
N GLY A 232 -16.51 1.81 -5.26
CA GLY A 232 -16.92 3.14 -4.78
C GLY A 232 -16.01 3.73 -3.71
N HIS A 233 -15.04 2.98 -3.21
CA HIS A 233 -14.09 3.37 -2.15
C HIS A 233 -12.65 3.36 -2.69
#